data_AF-A0A8I1WQT4-F1
#
_entry.id   AF-A0A8I1WQT4-F1
#
_cell.length_a   1.000
_cell.length_b   1.000
_cell.length_c   1.000
_cell.angle_alpha   90.00
_cell.angle_beta   90.00
_cell.angle_gamma   90.00
#
_symmetry.space_group_name_H-M   'P 1'
#
loop_
_entity.id
_entity.type
_entity.pdbx_description
1 polymer ?
#
loop_
_entity_poly.entity_id
_entity_poly.type
_entity_poly.pdbx_seq_one_letter_code
_entity_poly.pdbx_strand_id
1 'polypeptide(L)'
;MGFFDSLFGKKKEEKKPEEKRICPVCGNSFTGRGMDVHDGVICLDCWELVMDDFEMGRMDDDKELYIAPIKAAVLAKKGEIASDKAAKAEKPKVCPICGGKMPGFLTPEVKDGYICDECFSKFNRLEENDETDKALEDYSLKEFSALIARADKQAAANEQRKEQDACPVCGANVSEKSTGSLWGDIKRSVKEENPAFVVLKDNQKICTGCAEKVRLLYPIQYARKYVGDGEYEGVHIDTLNNITLAEFHKALEEVKIKHQQLEEQYGGCEGVISVGSVARDFVNARTNPNKKEYCIRGKILFGKISTGDLIHAGRDGSGSAMRIERLQQTTGFEEYSGKKVDCVGEGYHAIITVAEDTSCIYPGDTLIVV
;
A
#
# COMPACT_ATOMS: atom_id res chain seq x y z
N MET A 1 -61.06 20.71 20.40
CA MET A 1 -59.59 20.77 20.39
C MET A 1 -59.24 21.58 19.14
N GLY A 2 -59.12 22.91 19.14
CA GLY A 2 -58.43 23.79 20.11
C GLY A 2 -56.92 23.49 20.05
N PHE A 3 -55.99 24.43 19.88
CA PHE A 3 -56.01 25.88 20.04
C PHE A 3 -54.55 26.28 19.71
N PHE A 4 -54.15 26.79 18.52
CA PHE A 4 -52.82 27.45 18.35
C PHE A 4 -52.53 28.17 17.00
N ASP A 5 -53.49 28.36 16.09
CA ASP A 5 -53.24 29.15 14.86
C ASP A 5 -54.02 30.47 14.87
N SER A 6 -53.64 31.39 15.76
CA SER A 6 -53.95 32.82 15.65
C SER A 6 -53.18 33.58 16.72
N LEU A 7 -52.13 34.33 16.34
CA LEU A 7 -51.72 35.58 17.04
C LEU A 7 -50.53 36.35 16.44
N PHE A 8 -49.84 35.87 15.40
CA PHE A 8 -48.79 36.68 14.76
C PHE A 8 -49.17 37.11 13.34
N GLY A 9 -50.06 38.10 13.28
CA GLY A 9 -50.19 38.95 12.11
C GLY A 9 -48.84 39.57 11.79
N LYS A 10 -48.22 39.13 10.69
CA LYS A 10 -47.04 39.78 10.12
C LYS A 10 -47.42 41.20 9.73
N LYS A 11 -47.18 42.17 10.63
CA LYS A 11 -47.01 43.57 10.24
C LYS A 11 -45.88 43.58 9.22
N LYS A 12 -46.21 43.91 7.96
CA LYS A 12 -45.22 44.37 6.99
C LYS A 12 -44.52 45.57 7.64
N GLU A 13 -43.28 45.38 8.09
CA GLU A 13 -42.41 46.50 8.39
C GLU A 13 -42.18 47.25 7.08
N GLU A 14 -42.76 48.45 7.01
CA GLU A 14 -42.38 49.44 6.01
C GLU A 14 -40.88 49.68 6.18
N LYS A 15 -40.07 49.23 5.21
CA LYS A 15 -38.65 49.58 5.13
C LYS A 15 -38.57 51.10 5.08
N LYS A 16 -38.12 51.72 6.18
CA LYS A 16 -37.70 53.12 6.19
C LYS A 16 -36.71 53.33 5.03
N PRO A 17 -36.80 54.42 4.26
CA PRO A 17 -35.82 54.73 3.24
C PRO A 17 -34.42 54.75 3.88
N GLU A 18 -33.49 53.96 3.35
CA GLU A 18 -32.11 53.93 3.82
C GLU A 18 -31.51 55.32 3.64
N GLU A 19 -31.25 56.02 4.74
CA GLU A 19 -30.60 57.33 4.74
C GLU A 19 -29.23 57.19 4.06
N LYS A 20 -29.03 57.93 2.97
CA LYS A 20 -27.70 58.08 2.35
C LYS A 20 -26.78 58.79 3.34
N ARG A 21 -25.75 58.10 3.81
CA ARG A 21 -24.71 58.66 4.69
C ARG A 21 -23.48 59.01 3.86
N ILE A 22 -22.70 59.98 4.31
CA ILE A 22 -21.41 60.34 3.69
C ILE A 22 -20.31 59.84 4.62
N CYS A 23 -19.38 59.06 4.09
CA CYS A 23 -18.26 58.56 4.88
C CYS A 23 -17.29 59.71 5.22
N PRO A 24 -16.98 59.96 6.51
CA PRO A 24 -16.10 61.06 6.91
C PRO A 24 -14.62 60.81 6.57
N VAL A 25 -14.26 59.56 6.25
CA VAL A 25 -12.91 59.16 5.85
C VAL A 25 -12.66 59.44 4.37
N CYS A 26 -13.52 58.94 3.48
CA CYS A 26 -13.33 59.04 2.02
C CYS A 26 -14.24 60.05 1.31
N GLY A 27 -15.26 60.60 1.97
CA GLY A 27 -16.22 61.53 1.36
C GLY A 27 -17.25 60.89 0.43
N ASN A 28 -17.21 59.56 0.23
CA ASN A 28 -18.16 58.87 -0.62
C ASN A 28 -19.51 58.67 0.08
N SER A 29 -20.60 58.78 -0.69
CA SER A 29 -21.93 58.42 -0.21
C SER A 29 -22.07 56.90 -0.16
N PHE A 30 -22.59 56.36 0.94
CA PHE A 30 -22.91 54.94 1.08
C PHE A 30 -24.35 54.75 1.61
N THR A 31 -24.95 53.63 1.24
CA THR A 31 -26.29 53.19 1.66
C THR A 31 -26.17 51.86 2.37
N GLY A 32 -26.75 51.74 3.57
CA GLY A 32 -26.69 50.51 4.38
C GLY A 32 -25.85 50.65 5.66
N ARG A 33 -25.44 49.51 6.24
CA ARG A 33 -24.62 49.45 7.47
C ARG A 33 -23.19 49.91 7.18
N GLY A 34 -22.71 50.89 7.94
CA GLY A 34 -21.28 51.21 8.05
C GLY A 34 -20.73 50.68 9.37
N MET A 35 -19.43 50.89 9.60
CA MET A 35 -18.82 50.59 10.90
C MET A 35 -19.01 51.78 11.83
N ASP A 36 -19.61 51.53 13.00
CA ASP A 36 -19.77 52.54 14.04
C ASP A 36 -18.42 52.74 14.76
N VAL A 37 -17.97 53.99 14.77
CA VAL A 37 -16.74 54.45 15.44
C VAL A 37 -17.12 55.54 16.45
N HIS A 38 -16.23 55.92 17.37
CA HIS A 38 -16.57 56.81 18.50
C HIS A 38 -17.20 58.14 18.06
N ASP A 39 -16.72 58.73 16.97
CA ASP A 39 -17.13 60.04 16.46
C ASP A 39 -17.91 59.98 15.13
N GLY A 40 -18.42 58.80 14.73
CA GLY A 40 -19.33 58.69 13.58
C GLY A 40 -19.45 57.30 12.98
N VAL A 41 -19.84 57.24 11.71
CA VAL A 41 -20.00 55.98 10.96
C VAL A 41 -19.19 56.06 9.68
N ILE A 42 -18.33 55.07 9.46
CA ILE A 42 -17.49 54.96 8.26
C ILE A 42 -18.04 53.91 7.31
N CYS A 43 -17.78 54.06 6.00
CA CYS A 43 -18.16 53.03 5.04
C CYS A 43 -17.30 51.77 5.18
N LEU A 44 -17.86 50.60 4.85
CA LEU A 44 -17.15 49.32 4.94
C LEU A 44 -15.88 49.31 4.07
N ASP A 45 -15.90 49.92 2.88
CA ASP A 45 -14.71 50.03 2.03
C ASP A 45 -13.51 50.71 2.72
N CYS A 46 -13.76 51.64 3.64
CA CYS A 46 -12.68 52.30 4.40
C CYS A 46 -12.27 51.47 5.61
N TRP A 47 -13.20 50.74 6.20
CA TRP A 47 -12.93 49.84 7.33
C TRP A 47 -12.11 48.63 6.90
N GLU A 48 -12.46 47.97 5.79
CA GLU A 48 -11.75 46.81 5.27
C GLU A 48 -10.27 47.09 4.97
N LEU A 49 -9.93 48.31 4.54
CA LEU A 49 -8.55 48.70 4.25
C LEU A 49 -7.63 48.73 5.48
N VAL A 50 -8.21 48.89 6.67
CA VAL A 50 -7.47 49.07 7.93
C VAL A 50 -7.85 48.04 8.98
N MET A 51 -8.70 47.07 8.63
CA MET A 51 -9.23 46.06 9.56
C MET A 51 -8.09 45.35 10.30
N ASP A 52 -7.05 44.91 9.58
CA ASP A 52 -5.90 44.23 10.18
C ASP A 52 -5.10 45.13 11.15
N ASP A 53 -5.02 46.43 10.86
CA ASP A 53 -4.28 47.40 11.68
C ASP A 53 -5.00 47.73 13.00
N PHE A 54 -6.31 47.49 13.08
CA PHE A 54 -7.17 47.79 14.24
C PHE A 54 -7.75 46.55 14.93
N GLU A 55 -7.87 45.39 14.26
CA GLU A 55 -8.35 44.12 14.85
C GLU A 55 -7.21 43.19 15.30
N MET A 56 -6.03 43.20 14.65
CA MET A 56 -4.99 42.18 14.89
C MET A 56 -3.70 42.66 15.55
N GLY A 57 -3.58 43.94 15.93
CA GLY A 57 -2.34 44.42 16.55
C GLY A 57 -2.47 45.72 17.32
N ARG A 58 -2.27 45.62 18.63
CA ARG A 58 -2.19 46.69 19.65
C ARG A 58 -3.54 47.07 20.27
N MET A 59 -3.91 46.30 21.30
CA MET A 59 -4.46 46.87 22.53
C MET A 59 -3.41 47.80 23.18
N ASP A 60 -3.05 48.88 22.49
CA ASP A 60 -2.62 50.09 23.18
C ASP A 60 -3.95 50.73 23.57
N ASP A 61 -4.28 50.71 24.86
CA ASP A 61 -5.54 51.19 25.46
C ASP A 61 -5.90 52.66 25.11
N ASP A 62 -5.04 53.34 24.34
CA ASP A 62 -5.14 54.76 23.97
C ASP A 62 -5.48 55.02 22.48
N LYS A 63 -5.64 54.00 21.62
CA LYS A 63 -6.13 54.19 20.24
C LYS A 63 -7.63 53.93 20.14
N GLU A 64 -8.39 54.82 20.76
CA GLU A 64 -9.84 54.89 20.56
C GLU A 64 -10.16 54.93 19.05
N LEU A 65 -11.14 54.12 18.62
CA LEU A 65 -11.71 54.06 17.27
C LEU A 65 -12.29 55.42 16.85
N TYR A 66 -11.45 56.42 16.58
CA TYR A 66 -11.82 57.74 16.08
C TYR A 66 -11.56 57.84 14.58
N ILE A 67 -12.33 58.69 13.90
CA ILE A 67 -12.24 58.93 12.46
C ILE A 67 -10.85 59.44 12.07
N ALA A 68 -10.20 60.28 12.87
CA ALA A 68 -8.93 60.89 12.49
C ALA A 68 -7.77 59.86 12.34
N PRO A 69 -7.51 58.96 13.33
CA PRO A 69 -6.59 57.84 13.17
C PRO A 69 -6.93 56.93 11.99
N ILE A 70 -8.21 56.57 11.84
CA ILE A 70 -8.67 55.70 10.74
C ILE A 70 -8.42 56.36 9.39
N LYS A 71 -8.70 57.67 9.26
CA LYS A 71 -8.46 58.43 8.03
C LYS A 71 -6.98 58.50 7.68
N ALA A 72 -6.10 58.67 8.66
CA ALA A 72 -4.66 58.65 8.44
C ALA A 72 -4.18 57.27 7.96
N ALA A 73 -4.65 56.19 8.58
CA ALA A 73 -4.33 54.82 8.19
C ALA A 73 -4.86 54.48 6.79
N VAL A 74 -6.10 54.86 6.47
CA VAL A 74 -6.68 54.67 5.13
C VAL A 74 -5.90 55.45 4.06
N LEU A 75 -5.45 56.67 4.36
CA LEU A 75 -4.64 57.47 3.43
C LEU A 75 -3.25 56.85 3.23
N ALA A 76 -2.62 56.34 4.30
CA ALA A 76 -1.35 55.64 4.23
C ALA A 76 -1.46 54.36 3.38
N LYS A 77 -2.44 53.50 3.67
CA LYS A 77 -2.74 52.28 2.86
C LYS A 77 -3.06 52.61 1.42
N LYS A 78 -3.81 53.69 1.14
CA LYS A 78 -4.06 54.13 -0.24
C LYS A 78 -2.79 54.59 -0.96
N GLY A 79 -1.84 55.19 -0.25
CA GLY A 79 -0.52 55.53 -0.76
C GLY A 79 0.32 54.29 -1.08
N GLU A 80 0.32 53.30 -0.19
CA GLU A 80 1.00 52.00 -0.37
C GLU A 80 0.40 51.20 -1.54
N ILE A 81 -0.93 51.12 -1.62
CA ILE A 81 -1.64 50.47 -2.73
C ILE A 81 -1.33 51.16 -4.07
N ALA A 82 -1.14 52.48 -4.07
CA ALA A 82 -0.77 53.22 -5.28
C ALA A 82 0.69 52.96 -5.70
N SER A 83 1.63 52.78 -4.75
CA SER A 83 3.00 52.37 -5.08
C SER A 83 3.08 50.92 -5.53
N ASP A 84 2.31 50.02 -4.91
CA ASP A 84 2.30 48.59 -5.25
C ASP A 84 1.64 48.31 -6.61
N LYS A 85 0.58 49.04 -6.96
CA LYS A 85 -0.06 48.95 -8.29
C LYS A 85 0.84 49.46 -9.42
N ALA A 86 1.76 50.37 -9.14
CA ALA A 86 2.73 50.84 -10.14
C ALA A 86 3.87 49.82 -10.37
N ALA A 87 4.07 48.87 -9.45
CA ALA A 87 5.16 47.90 -9.48
C ALA A 87 4.75 46.48 -9.93
N LYS A 88 3.46 46.11 -9.91
CA LYS A 88 3.00 44.74 -10.21
C LYS A 88 2.50 44.55 -11.65
N ALA A 89 2.93 43.46 -12.29
CA ALA A 89 2.52 43.06 -13.63
C ALA A 89 1.00 42.75 -13.72
N GLU A 90 0.37 43.10 -14.85
CA GLU A 90 -1.04 42.77 -15.11
C GLU A 90 -1.30 41.26 -14.97
N LYS A 91 -2.42 40.89 -14.33
CA LYS A 91 -2.84 39.49 -14.18
C LYS A 91 -3.00 38.84 -15.56
N PRO A 92 -2.26 37.76 -15.87
CA PRO A 92 -2.39 37.10 -17.17
C PRO A 92 -3.75 36.39 -17.27
N LYS A 93 -4.32 36.36 -18.48
CA LYS A 93 -5.57 35.63 -18.76
C LYS A 93 -5.39 34.10 -18.75
N VAL A 94 -4.15 33.65 -18.89
CA VAL A 94 -3.75 32.25 -19.06
C VAL A 94 -2.60 31.95 -18.10
N CYS A 95 -2.63 30.78 -17.47
CA CYS A 95 -1.61 30.35 -16.54
C CYS A 95 -0.26 30.16 -17.27
N PRO A 96 0.82 30.79 -16.82
CA PRO A 96 2.14 30.67 -17.46
C PRO A 96 2.77 29.28 -17.33
N ILE A 97 2.27 28.41 -16.45
CA ILE A 97 2.82 27.07 -16.21
C ILE A 97 2.09 25.99 -17.01
N CYS A 98 0.77 25.90 -16.88
CA CYS A 98 -0.02 24.83 -17.51
C CYS A 98 -0.79 25.28 -18.76
N GLY A 99 -0.85 26.58 -19.06
CA GLY A 99 -1.69 27.11 -20.14
C GLY A 99 -3.21 27.11 -19.83
N GLY A 100 -3.60 26.76 -18.61
CA GLY A 100 -4.99 26.78 -18.16
C GLY A 100 -5.56 28.19 -18.01
N LYS A 101 -6.89 28.31 -17.98
CA LYS A 101 -7.56 29.61 -17.80
C LYS A 101 -7.40 30.08 -16.35
N MET A 102 -7.00 31.34 -16.17
CA MET A 102 -6.83 31.90 -14.82
C MET A 102 -8.19 32.20 -14.16
N PRO A 103 -8.39 31.84 -12.88
CA PRO A 103 -9.60 32.21 -12.16
C PRO A 103 -9.67 33.72 -11.96
N GLY A 104 -10.86 34.29 -12.10
CA GLY A 104 -11.07 35.74 -12.00
C GLY A 104 -10.91 36.30 -10.58
N PHE A 105 -10.97 35.45 -9.57
CA PHE A 105 -10.86 35.77 -8.14
C PHE A 105 -9.91 34.78 -7.44
N LEU A 106 -9.21 35.23 -6.39
CA LEU A 106 -8.33 34.43 -5.53
C LEU A 106 -7.22 33.66 -6.28
N THR A 107 -6.46 34.38 -7.11
CA THR A 107 -5.31 33.80 -7.82
C THR A 107 -4.08 33.76 -6.90
N PRO A 108 -3.45 32.60 -6.67
CA PRO A 108 -2.22 32.53 -5.90
C PRO A 108 -1.10 33.37 -6.55
N GLU A 109 -0.47 34.21 -5.74
CA GLU A 109 0.67 35.05 -6.14
C GLU A 109 1.97 34.34 -5.77
N VAL A 110 2.94 34.42 -6.68
CA VAL A 110 4.32 33.96 -6.47
C VAL A 110 5.26 35.15 -6.69
N LYS A 111 6.53 35.01 -6.31
CA LYS A 111 7.53 36.10 -6.29
C LYS A 111 7.54 37.04 -7.50
N ASP A 112 7.35 36.47 -8.70
CA ASP A 112 7.43 37.16 -9.99
C ASP A 112 6.19 36.97 -10.87
N GLY A 113 5.04 36.55 -10.31
CA GLY A 113 3.80 36.47 -11.09
C GLY A 113 2.63 35.73 -10.43
N TYR A 114 1.76 35.18 -11.28
CA TYR A 114 0.53 34.50 -10.85
C TYR A 114 0.45 33.08 -11.41
N ILE A 115 -0.07 32.16 -10.61
CA ILE A 115 -0.29 30.76 -10.99
C ILE A 115 -1.77 30.38 -10.88
N CYS A 116 -2.21 29.32 -11.54
CA CYS A 116 -3.59 28.84 -11.38
C CYS A 116 -3.73 27.89 -10.18
N ASP A 117 -4.96 27.73 -9.71
CA ASP A 117 -5.29 26.87 -8.56
C ASP A 117 -4.88 25.42 -8.75
N GLU A 118 -4.91 24.90 -9.99
CA GLU A 118 -4.47 23.53 -10.29
C GLU A 118 -2.97 23.37 -10.12
N CYS A 119 -2.18 24.32 -10.61
CA CYS A 119 -0.73 24.34 -10.43
C CYS A 119 -0.36 24.51 -8.96
N PHE A 120 -1.10 25.37 -8.24
CA PHE A 120 -0.94 25.55 -6.81
C PHE A 120 -1.25 24.27 -6.03
N SER A 121 -2.37 23.62 -6.32
CA SER A 121 -2.78 22.37 -5.69
C SER A 121 -1.78 21.23 -5.95
N LYS A 122 -1.21 21.16 -7.16
CA LYS A 122 -0.14 20.21 -7.48
C LYS A 122 1.10 20.45 -6.62
N PHE A 123 1.48 21.71 -6.42
CA PHE A 123 2.62 22.06 -5.58
C PHE A 123 2.39 21.73 -4.10
N ASN A 124 1.23 22.07 -3.54
CA ASN A 124 0.93 21.76 -2.13
C ASN A 124 0.99 20.25 -1.83
N ARG A 125 0.61 19.41 -2.81
CA ARG A 125 0.74 17.95 -2.69
C ARG A 125 2.19 17.46 -2.75
N LEU A 126 3.11 18.23 -3.32
CA LEU A 126 4.52 17.87 -3.43
C LEU A 126 5.33 18.30 -2.22
N GLU A 127 4.93 19.38 -1.54
CA GLU A 127 5.68 19.88 -0.40
C GLU A 127 5.38 19.15 0.91
N GLU A 128 4.21 18.52 1.09
CA GLU A 128 3.81 17.66 2.24
C GLU A 128 4.39 18.09 3.62
N ASN A 129 4.58 19.39 3.81
CA ASN A 129 5.04 20.02 5.03
C ASN A 129 4.13 21.23 5.20
N ASP A 130 3.48 21.32 6.36
CA ASP A 130 2.39 22.25 6.71
C ASP A 130 2.80 23.76 6.73
N GLU A 131 3.71 24.20 5.86
CA GLU A 131 4.24 25.56 5.75
C GLU A 131 3.93 26.23 4.39
N THR A 132 2.88 25.78 3.68
CA THR A 132 2.57 26.15 2.29
C THR A 132 2.37 27.65 2.02
N ASP A 133 1.96 28.43 3.03
CA ASP A 133 1.72 29.87 2.84
C ASP A 133 3.01 30.71 2.91
N LYS A 134 4.09 30.20 3.54
CA LYS A 134 5.39 30.88 3.56
C LYS A 134 6.29 30.55 2.38
N ALA A 135 6.05 29.41 1.70
CA ALA A 135 6.89 28.97 0.59
C ALA A 135 6.60 29.70 -0.73
N LEU A 136 5.35 30.10 -0.99
CA LEU A 136 4.92 30.67 -2.28
C LEU A 136 5.59 31.98 -2.68
N GLU A 137 5.82 32.87 -1.71
CA GLU A 137 6.39 34.21 -1.96
C GLU A 137 7.87 34.15 -2.35
N ASP A 138 8.55 33.04 -2.05
CA ASP A 138 9.98 32.85 -2.31
C ASP A 138 10.27 32.20 -3.66
N TYR A 139 9.33 31.43 -4.21
CA TYR A 139 9.50 30.73 -5.48
C TYR A 139 9.18 31.61 -6.69
N SER A 140 10.07 31.60 -7.68
CA SER A 140 9.79 32.15 -9.00
C SER A 140 8.95 31.20 -9.86
N LEU A 141 8.24 31.74 -10.86
CA LEU A 141 7.51 30.97 -11.87
C LEU A 141 8.38 29.90 -12.56
N LYS A 142 9.68 30.21 -12.74
CA LYS A 142 10.65 29.29 -13.34
C LYS A 142 10.99 28.12 -12.41
N GLU A 143 11.13 28.37 -11.12
CA GLU A 143 11.39 27.31 -10.14
C GLU A 143 10.14 26.44 -9.95
N PHE A 144 8.98 27.06 -9.90
CA PHE A 144 7.69 26.39 -9.75
C PHE A 144 7.38 25.46 -10.94
N SER A 145 7.59 25.93 -12.18
CA SER A 145 7.45 25.09 -13.37
C SER A 145 8.45 23.94 -13.41
N ALA A 146 9.70 24.15 -12.94
CA ALA A 146 10.70 23.09 -12.86
C ALA A 146 10.34 22.01 -11.82
N LEU A 147 9.74 22.38 -10.69
CA LEU A 147 9.29 21.45 -9.66
C LEU A 147 8.15 20.57 -10.14
N ILE A 148 7.11 21.17 -10.75
CA ILE A 148 5.99 20.41 -11.33
C ILE A 148 6.48 19.46 -12.41
N ALA A 149 7.39 19.91 -13.29
CA ALA A 149 7.95 19.06 -14.33
C ALA A 149 8.79 17.88 -13.79
N ARG A 150 9.48 18.05 -12.65
CA ARG A 150 10.21 16.96 -11.98
C ARG A 150 9.26 15.96 -11.35
N ALA A 151 8.20 16.44 -10.71
CA ALA A 151 7.17 15.62 -10.11
C ALA A 151 6.43 14.76 -11.15
N ASP A 152 5.99 15.37 -12.25
CA ASP A 152 5.31 14.65 -13.33
C ASP A 152 6.26 13.57 -13.94
N LYS A 153 7.56 13.85 -14.06
CA LYS A 153 8.56 12.85 -14.48
C LYS A 153 8.74 11.72 -13.47
N GLN A 154 8.75 12.03 -12.17
CA GLN A 154 8.86 11.01 -11.13
C GLN A 154 7.60 10.14 -11.03
N ALA A 155 6.41 10.73 -11.17
CA ALA A 155 5.15 10.01 -11.20
C ALA A 155 5.10 9.02 -12.39
N ALA A 156 5.45 9.48 -13.59
CA ALA A 156 5.54 8.62 -14.78
C ALA A 156 6.57 7.48 -14.61
N ALA A 157 7.73 7.77 -14.02
CA ALA A 157 8.75 6.75 -13.73
C ALA A 157 8.27 5.72 -12.68
N ASN A 158 7.49 6.15 -11.70
CA ASN A 158 6.90 5.26 -10.69
C ASN A 158 5.78 4.38 -11.25
N GLU A 159 4.96 4.88 -12.17
CA GLU A 159 3.96 4.06 -12.87
C GLU A 159 4.60 2.98 -13.74
N GLN A 160 5.65 3.33 -14.49
CA GLN A 160 6.42 2.34 -15.27
C GLN A 160 7.06 1.26 -14.39
N ARG A 161 7.52 1.62 -13.17
CA ARG A 161 8.04 0.64 -12.20
C ARG A 161 6.95 -0.27 -11.64
N LYS A 162 5.75 0.25 -11.37
CA LYS A 162 4.61 -0.56 -10.89
C LYS A 162 4.17 -1.62 -11.90
N GLU A 163 4.24 -1.32 -13.19
CA GLU A 163 3.94 -2.31 -14.25
C GLU A 163 4.98 -3.42 -14.32
N GLN A 164 6.26 -3.11 -14.05
CA GLN A 164 7.34 -4.10 -13.99
C GLN A 164 7.33 -4.93 -12.70
N ASP A 165 6.81 -4.38 -11.61
CA ASP A 165 6.71 -5.01 -10.30
C ASP A 165 5.34 -5.66 -10.06
N ALA A 166 4.56 -5.95 -11.10
CA ALA A 166 3.31 -6.70 -10.98
C ALA A 166 3.50 -8.15 -11.42
N CYS A 167 2.92 -9.11 -10.68
CA CYS A 167 2.90 -10.50 -11.08
C CYS A 167 2.09 -10.64 -12.39
N PRO A 168 2.67 -11.17 -13.47
CA PRO A 168 1.99 -11.25 -14.78
C PRO A 168 0.79 -12.20 -14.81
N VAL A 169 0.61 -13.02 -13.75
CA VAL A 169 -0.47 -14.00 -13.65
C VAL A 169 -1.69 -13.44 -12.92
N CYS A 170 -1.50 -12.61 -11.90
CA CYS A 170 -2.58 -12.16 -11.00
C CYS A 170 -2.59 -10.65 -10.73
N GLY A 171 -1.61 -9.89 -11.22
CA GLY A 171 -1.45 -8.47 -10.95
C GLY A 171 -1.01 -8.11 -9.53
N ALA A 172 -0.74 -9.10 -8.66
CA ALA A 172 -0.26 -8.84 -7.32
C ALA A 172 1.09 -8.10 -7.35
N ASN A 173 1.23 -7.08 -6.52
CA ASN A 173 2.47 -6.31 -6.41
C ASN A 173 3.59 -7.19 -5.83
N VAL A 174 4.69 -7.30 -6.57
CA VAL A 174 5.93 -8.01 -6.24
C VAL A 174 7.12 -7.05 -6.09
N SER A 175 6.87 -5.76 -5.84
CA SER A 175 7.89 -4.75 -5.60
C SER A 175 8.76 -5.13 -4.42
N GLU A 176 10.07 -5.08 -4.60
CA GLU A 176 11.08 -5.42 -3.60
C GLU A 176 10.98 -4.51 -2.36
N LYS A 177 10.29 -5.00 -1.33
CA LYS A 177 10.60 -4.64 0.07
C LYS A 177 11.29 -5.75 0.86
N SER A 178 11.29 -6.98 0.33
CA SER A 178 12.21 -8.03 0.78
C SER A 178 13.30 -8.16 -0.29
N THR A 179 14.57 -8.21 0.12
CA THR A 179 15.72 -8.57 -0.72
C THR A 179 15.52 -9.97 -1.33
N GLY A 180 14.69 -10.06 -2.36
CA GLY A 180 14.54 -11.23 -3.20
C GLY A 180 15.75 -11.27 -4.11
N SER A 181 16.83 -11.89 -3.63
CA SER A 181 18.05 -11.98 -4.42
C SER A 181 17.75 -12.65 -5.77
N LEU A 182 18.36 -12.14 -6.83
CA LEU A 182 18.78 -13.01 -7.93
C LEU A 182 19.73 -14.02 -7.29
N TRP A 183 19.27 -15.23 -6.94
CA TRP A 183 20.08 -16.17 -6.14
C TRP A 183 21.12 -16.91 -6.99
N GLY A 184 22.16 -16.19 -7.40
CA GLY A 184 23.54 -16.68 -7.31
C GLY A 184 24.13 -16.12 -6.02
N ASP A 185 24.42 -16.99 -5.06
CA ASP A 185 25.23 -16.70 -3.86
C ASP A 185 24.70 -15.61 -2.90
N ILE A 186 23.82 -15.96 -1.97
CA ILE A 186 23.75 -15.24 -0.69
C ILE A 186 23.79 -16.23 0.48
N LYS A 187 24.74 -16.00 1.38
CA LYS A 187 24.84 -16.61 2.70
C LYS A 187 23.61 -16.20 3.51
N ARG A 188 22.69 -17.15 3.78
CA ARG A 188 21.51 -16.88 4.61
C ARG A 188 21.91 -16.69 6.07
N SER A 189 21.96 -15.44 6.51
CA SER A 189 21.93 -15.05 7.92
C SER A 189 20.95 -13.89 8.13
N VAL A 190 19.71 -14.04 7.66
CA VAL A 190 18.61 -13.14 8.05
C VAL A 190 17.39 -14.00 8.32
N LYS A 191 16.83 -13.81 9.52
CA LYS A 191 15.62 -14.45 10.02
C LYS A 191 14.47 -14.28 9.01
N GLU A 192 13.84 -15.39 8.66
CA GLU A 192 12.41 -15.55 8.38
C GLU A 192 11.69 -14.44 7.57
N GLU A 193 12.04 -14.27 6.30
CA GLU A 193 11.06 -13.78 5.31
C GLU A 193 11.05 -14.75 4.13
N ASN A 194 9.92 -15.45 3.93
CA ASN A 194 9.69 -16.18 2.68
C ASN A 194 9.72 -15.15 1.55
N PRO A 195 10.51 -15.35 0.48
CA PRO A 195 10.59 -14.38 -0.61
C PRO A 195 9.20 -14.17 -1.20
N ALA A 196 8.78 -12.91 -1.39
CA ALA A 196 7.43 -12.60 -1.89
C ALA A 196 7.16 -13.07 -3.34
N PHE A 197 8.23 -13.40 -4.08
CA PHE A 197 8.15 -13.82 -5.48
C PHE A 197 9.26 -14.81 -5.85
N VAL A 198 9.06 -15.49 -6.99
CA VAL A 198 9.99 -16.38 -7.67
C VAL A 198 10.34 -15.75 -9.03
N VAL A 199 11.61 -15.82 -9.44
CA VAL A 199 12.06 -15.28 -10.73
C VAL A 199 12.19 -16.41 -11.74
N LEU A 200 11.45 -16.30 -12.84
CA LEU A 200 11.51 -17.24 -13.96
C LEU A 200 12.78 -17.03 -14.80
N LYS A 201 13.07 -17.99 -15.68
CA LYS A 201 14.25 -17.97 -16.58
C LYS A 201 14.31 -16.73 -17.47
N ASP A 202 13.17 -16.15 -17.81
CA ASP A 202 13.00 -14.93 -18.62
C ASP A 202 12.88 -13.65 -17.76
N ASN A 203 13.35 -13.71 -16.51
CA ASN A 203 13.35 -12.61 -15.53
C ASN A 203 11.96 -12.09 -15.15
N GLN A 204 10.90 -12.86 -15.40
CA GLN A 204 9.55 -12.51 -14.95
C GLN A 204 9.39 -12.87 -13.46
N LYS A 205 8.82 -11.94 -12.67
CA LYS A 205 8.58 -12.14 -11.24
C LYS A 205 7.17 -12.69 -11.00
N ILE A 206 7.08 -13.90 -10.46
CA ILE A 206 5.82 -14.58 -10.12
C ILE A 206 5.61 -14.52 -8.61
N CYS A 207 4.46 -14.04 -8.13
CA CYS A 207 4.19 -14.05 -6.69
C CYS A 207 4.14 -15.48 -6.14
N THR A 208 4.48 -15.66 -4.87
CA THR A 208 4.49 -16.97 -4.21
C THR A 208 3.17 -17.72 -4.35
N GLY A 209 2.03 -17.04 -4.16
CA GLY A 209 0.71 -17.66 -4.29
C GLY A 209 0.40 -18.19 -5.71
N CYS A 210 0.97 -17.59 -6.76
CA CYS A 210 0.88 -18.16 -8.11
C CYS A 210 1.88 -19.31 -8.30
N ALA A 211 3.11 -19.16 -7.80
CA ALA A 211 4.14 -20.20 -7.86
C ALA A 211 3.71 -21.49 -7.14
N GLU A 212 2.99 -21.38 -6.04
CA GLU A 212 2.45 -22.50 -5.26
C GLU A 212 1.51 -23.40 -6.08
N LYS A 213 0.72 -22.81 -6.98
CA LYS A 213 -0.23 -23.55 -7.81
C LYS A 213 0.43 -24.54 -8.77
N VAL A 214 1.70 -24.36 -9.10
CA VAL A 214 2.43 -25.23 -10.04
C VAL A 214 3.41 -26.18 -9.37
N ARG A 215 3.46 -26.21 -8.03
CA ARG A 215 4.41 -27.04 -7.26
C ARG A 215 4.21 -28.55 -7.44
N LEU A 216 3.01 -28.96 -7.86
CA LEU A 216 2.76 -30.35 -8.23
C LEU A 216 3.68 -30.79 -9.39
N LEU A 217 3.91 -29.92 -10.38
CA LEU A 217 4.80 -30.19 -11.52
C LEU A 217 6.24 -29.76 -11.26
N TYR A 218 6.43 -28.63 -10.58
CA TYR A 218 7.73 -28.00 -10.33
C TYR A 218 8.01 -27.92 -8.82
N PRO A 219 8.29 -29.06 -8.16
CA PRO A 219 8.60 -29.08 -6.75
C PRO A 219 9.94 -28.39 -6.47
N ILE A 220 10.10 -27.87 -5.26
CA ILE A 220 11.39 -27.40 -4.78
C ILE A 220 12.29 -28.62 -4.59
N GLN A 221 13.47 -28.59 -5.21
CA GLN A 221 14.47 -29.62 -5.10
C GLN A 221 15.52 -29.25 -4.06
N TYR A 222 16.22 -30.26 -3.54
CA TYR A 222 17.33 -30.08 -2.63
C TYR A 222 18.57 -30.73 -3.22
N ALA A 223 19.69 -30.01 -3.16
CA ALA A 223 21.00 -30.52 -3.52
C ALA A 223 22.00 -30.21 -2.40
N ARG A 224 23.02 -31.04 -2.28
CA ARG A 224 24.20 -30.73 -1.46
C ARG A 224 25.25 -30.10 -2.35
N LYS A 225 25.65 -28.86 -2.05
CA LYS A 225 26.76 -28.18 -2.72
C LYS A 225 28.01 -28.38 -1.88
N TYR A 226 29.05 -28.95 -2.47
CA TYR A 226 30.35 -29.05 -1.81
C TYR A 226 30.95 -27.65 -1.65
N VAL A 227 31.37 -27.29 -0.43
CA VAL A 227 31.87 -25.94 -0.12
C VAL A 227 33.35 -25.89 0.29
N GLY A 228 34.01 -27.05 0.36
CA GLY A 228 35.42 -27.18 0.77
C GLY A 228 35.55 -27.95 2.08
N ASP A 229 36.78 -28.37 2.41
CA ASP A 229 37.14 -29.01 3.69
C ASP A 229 36.31 -30.24 4.12
N GLY A 230 35.74 -30.97 3.16
CA GLY A 230 34.85 -32.10 3.45
C GLY A 230 33.43 -31.70 3.87
N GLU A 231 33.12 -30.40 3.84
CA GLU A 231 31.82 -29.84 4.21
C GLU A 231 30.90 -29.68 2.99
N TYR A 232 29.60 -29.82 3.25
CA TYR A 232 28.53 -29.67 2.26
C TYR A 232 27.48 -28.71 2.82
N GLU A 233 27.07 -27.75 2.00
CA GLU A 233 25.92 -26.90 2.28
C GLU A 233 24.67 -27.44 1.60
N GLY A 234 23.55 -27.36 2.32
CA GLY A 234 22.23 -27.64 1.75
C GLY A 234 21.75 -26.47 0.89
N VAL A 235 21.40 -26.76 -0.37
CA VAL A 235 20.89 -25.78 -1.32
C VAL A 235 19.49 -26.19 -1.77
N HIS A 236 18.54 -25.28 -1.60
CA HIS A 236 17.20 -25.40 -2.16
C HIS A 236 17.19 -24.83 -3.57
N ILE A 237 16.85 -25.67 -4.54
CA ILE A 237 16.76 -25.33 -5.95
C ILE A 237 15.27 -25.21 -6.30
N ASP A 238 14.82 -23.98 -6.54
CA ASP A 238 13.49 -23.76 -7.08
C ASP A 238 13.48 -24.11 -8.57
N THR A 239 12.77 -25.18 -8.94
CA THR A 239 12.72 -25.65 -10.33
C THR A 239 11.97 -24.69 -11.25
N LEU A 240 11.17 -23.77 -10.69
CA LEU A 240 10.54 -22.70 -11.46
C LEU A 240 11.55 -21.69 -12.03
N ASN A 241 12.73 -21.57 -11.43
CA ASN A 241 13.78 -20.69 -11.96
C ASN A 241 14.30 -21.16 -13.34
N ASN A 242 13.97 -22.39 -13.75
CA ASN A 242 14.43 -22.98 -15.00
C ASN A 242 13.39 -22.92 -16.14
N ILE A 243 12.20 -22.36 -15.88
CA ILE A 243 11.12 -22.24 -16.87
C ILE A 243 10.82 -20.78 -17.21
N THR A 244 10.26 -20.56 -18.39
CA THR A 244 9.78 -19.27 -18.89
C THR A 244 8.33 -19.00 -18.46
N LEU A 245 7.86 -17.77 -18.61
CA LEU A 245 6.45 -17.42 -18.35
C LEU A 245 5.47 -18.21 -19.22
N ALA A 246 5.83 -18.48 -20.48
CA ALA A 246 5.01 -19.30 -21.38
C ALA A 246 4.86 -20.75 -20.88
N GLU A 247 5.97 -21.34 -20.42
CA GLU A 247 5.96 -22.68 -19.82
C GLU A 247 5.19 -22.69 -18.49
N PHE A 248 5.29 -21.61 -17.70
CA PHE A 248 4.51 -21.45 -16.48
C PHE A 248 3.00 -21.44 -16.74
N HIS A 249 2.54 -20.70 -17.75
CA HIS A 249 1.13 -20.72 -18.15
C HIS A 249 0.66 -22.09 -18.62
N LYS A 250 1.50 -22.82 -19.36
CA LYS A 250 1.23 -24.20 -19.76
C LYS A 250 1.13 -25.11 -18.53
N ALA A 251 2.03 -24.95 -17.56
CA ALA A 251 2.05 -25.70 -16.32
C ALA A 251 0.76 -25.49 -15.49
N LEU A 252 0.20 -24.28 -15.47
CA LEU A 252 -1.08 -24.02 -14.80
C LEU A 252 -2.23 -24.87 -15.38
N GLU A 253 -2.30 -25.00 -16.70
CA GLU A 253 -3.31 -25.84 -17.34
C GLU A 253 -3.04 -27.34 -17.12
N GLU A 254 -1.76 -27.76 -17.20
CA GLU A 254 -1.39 -29.16 -16.93
C GLU A 254 -1.68 -29.57 -15.47
N VAL A 255 -1.51 -28.65 -14.50
CA VAL A 255 -1.91 -28.90 -13.12
C VAL A 255 -3.41 -29.08 -12.98
N LYS A 256 -4.23 -28.24 -13.64
CA LYS A 256 -5.69 -28.41 -13.60
C LYS A 256 -6.11 -29.80 -14.08
N ILE A 257 -5.53 -30.27 -15.19
CA ILE A 257 -5.80 -31.61 -15.73
C ILE A 257 -5.38 -32.68 -14.71
N LYS A 258 -4.20 -32.55 -14.10
CA LYS A 258 -3.75 -33.49 -13.07
C LYS A 258 -4.63 -33.48 -11.82
N HIS A 259 -5.10 -32.31 -11.38
CA HIS A 259 -6.02 -32.21 -10.26
C HIS A 259 -7.34 -32.91 -10.56
N GLN A 260 -7.89 -32.73 -11.76
CA GLN A 260 -9.10 -33.47 -12.18
C GLN A 260 -8.87 -34.98 -12.15
N GLN A 261 -7.74 -35.48 -12.66
CA GLN A 261 -7.41 -36.90 -12.61
C GLN A 261 -7.25 -37.44 -11.18
N LEU A 262 -6.60 -36.66 -10.30
CA LEU A 262 -6.43 -37.01 -8.90
C LEU A 262 -7.76 -36.96 -8.12
N GLU A 263 -8.62 -36.01 -8.43
CA GLU A 263 -9.96 -35.88 -7.84
C GLU A 263 -10.88 -37.03 -8.30
N GLU A 264 -10.83 -37.43 -9.57
CA GLU A 264 -11.54 -38.62 -10.07
C GLU A 264 -11.06 -39.90 -9.37
N GLN A 265 -9.77 -40.00 -9.06
CA GLN A 265 -9.19 -41.19 -8.44
C GLN A 265 -9.33 -41.21 -6.91
N TYR A 266 -9.26 -40.05 -6.25
CA TYR A 266 -9.10 -39.91 -4.80
C TYR A 266 -10.00 -38.87 -4.14
N GLY A 267 -10.97 -38.28 -4.84
CA GLY A 267 -11.76 -37.12 -4.36
C GLY A 267 -12.58 -37.33 -3.07
N GLY A 268 -12.64 -38.55 -2.53
CA GLY A 268 -13.21 -38.84 -1.21
C GLY A 268 -12.21 -38.76 -0.04
N CYS A 269 -10.95 -38.38 -0.29
CA CYS A 269 -9.87 -38.41 0.69
C CYS A 269 -9.40 -36.99 1.04
N GLU A 270 -8.89 -36.78 2.26
CA GLU A 270 -8.34 -35.49 2.70
C GLU A 270 -6.99 -35.20 2.04
N GLY A 271 -6.22 -36.23 1.73
CA GLY A 271 -4.96 -36.08 1.02
C GLY A 271 -4.37 -37.40 0.51
N VAL A 272 -3.38 -37.27 -0.38
CA VAL A 272 -2.67 -38.41 -0.98
C VAL A 272 -1.17 -38.15 -0.93
N ILE A 273 -0.41 -39.12 -0.44
CA ILE A 273 1.04 -39.04 -0.30
C ILE A 273 1.70 -40.12 -1.15
N SER A 274 2.65 -39.73 -1.99
CA SER A 274 3.54 -40.66 -2.67
C SER A 274 4.79 -40.90 -1.82
N VAL A 275 5.03 -42.15 -1.43
CA VAL A 275 6.12 -42.52 -0.52
C VAL A 275 7.45 -42.51 -1.27
N GLY A 276 8.38 -41.68 -0.81
CA GLY A 276 9.77 -41.66 -1.26
C GLY A 276 10.68 -42.55 -0.42
N SER A 277 10.50 -42.58 0.91
CA SER A 277 11.25 -43.46 1.80
C SER A 277 10.55 -43.73 3.12
N VAL A 278 10.91 -44.83 3.77
CA VAL A 278 10.44 -45.20 5.11
C VAL A 278 11.66 -45.55 5.95
N ALA A 279 11.77 -44.97 7.14
CA ALA A 279 12.85 -45.24 8.07
C ALA A 279 12.32 -45.31 9.50
N ARG A 280 12.95 -46.09 10.37
CA ARG A 280 12.67 -46.04 11.80
C ARG A 280 13.21 -44.73 12.39
N ASP A 281 12.43 -44.04 13.21
CA ASP A 281 12.90 -42.82 13.87
C ASP A 281 13.85 -43.18 15.02
N PHE A 282 15.15 -43.00 14.79
CA PHE A 282 16.19 -43.30 15.77
C PHE A 282 16.39 -42.18 16.79
N VAL A 283 15.82 -40.98 16.58
CA VAL A 283 16.01 -39.83 17.48
C VAL A 283 15.31 -40.06 18.82
N ASN A 284 14.07 -40.56 18.79
CA ASN A 284 13.34 -40.96 20.00
C ASN A 284 13.76 -42.31 20.56
N ALA A 285 14.38 -43.19 19.74
CA ALA A 285 14.92 -44.46 20.24
C ALA A 285 16.06 -44.27 21.26
N ARG A 286 16.73 -43.11 21.25
CA ARG A 286 17.76 -42.75 22.26
C ARG A 286 17.17 -42.31 23.60
N THR A 287 15.99 -41.70 23.60
CA THR A 287 15.32 -41.18 24.82
C THR A 287 14.32 -42.18 25.40
N ASN A 288 13.70 -43.02 24.57
CA ASN A 288 12.84 -44.12 25.00
C ASN A 288 12.96 -45.32 24.03
N PRO A 289 13.89 -46.26 24.26
CA PRO A 289 14.18 -47.37 23.34
C PRO A 289 13.01 -48.34 23.12
N ASN A 290 11.99 -48.30 23.99
CA ASN A 290 10.78 -49.12 23.86
C ASN A 290 9.73 -48.48 22.94
N LYS A 291 9.85 -47.18 22.61
CA LYS A 291 8.94 -46.51 21.68
C LYS A 291 9.43 -46.73 20.25
N LYS A 292 8.64 -47.44 19.45
CA LYS A 292 8.90 -47.59 18.01
C LYS A 292 8.11 -46.52 17.28
N GLU A 293 8.81 -45.59 16.66
CA GLU A 293 8.21 -44.61 15.75
C GLU A 293 8.88 -44.77 14.38
N TYR A 294 8.11 -44.51 13.33
CA TYR A 294 8.57 -44.61 11.96
C TYR A 294 8.34 -43.29 11.24
N CYS A 295 9.33 -42.88 10.47
CA CYS A 295 9.30 -41.70 9.61
C CYS A 295 9.06 -42.14 8.17
N ILE A 296 7.92 -41.72 7.63
CA ILE A 296 7.56 -41.86 6.23
C ILE A 296 7.85 -40.52 5.56
N ARG A 297 8.62 -40.55 4.47
CA ARG A 297 8.91 -39.37 3.65
C ARG A 297 8.18 -39.50 2.34
N GLY A 298 7.50 -38.45 1.92
CA GLY A 298 6.75 -38.48 0.68
C GLY A 298 6.37 -37.11 0.17
N LYS A 299 5.87 -37.08 -1.07
CA LYS A 299 5.32 -35.89 -1.71
C LYS A 299 3.80 -35.90 -1.59
N ILE A 300 3.20 -34.78 -1.21
CA ILE A 300 1.74 -34.61 -1.22
C ILE A 300 1.31 -34.42 -2.68
N LEU A 301 0.53 -35.37 -3.19
CA LEU A 301 0.03 -35.35 -4.56
C LEU A 301 -1.30 -34.62 -4.66
N PHE A 302 -2.17 -34.79 -3.67
CA PHE A 302 -3.53 -34.28 -3.64
C PHE A 302 -3.91 -33.92 -2.21
N GLY A 303 -4.74 -32.88 -2.06
CA GLY A 303 -5.30 -32.45 -0.79
C GLY A 303 -4.28 -31.89 0.21
N LYS A 304 -4.64 -31.94 1.48
CA LYS A 304 -3.86 -31.35 2.57
C LYS A 304 -3.82 -32.34 3.71
N ILE A 305 -2.63 -32.57 4.24
CA ILE A 305 -2.42 -33.46 5.38
C ILE A 305 -2.09 -32.63 6.62
N SER A 306 -2.55 -33.09 7.77
CA SER A 306 -2.43 -32.43 9.06
C SER A 306 -1.98 -33.40 10.15
N THR A 307 -1.43 -32.85 11.22
CA THR A 307 -1.12 -33.67 12.39
C THR A 307 -2.41 -34.20 13.01
N GLY A 308 -2.47 -35.50 13.27
CA GLY A 308 -3.64 -36.18 13.83
C GLY A 308 -4.49 -36.94 12.83
N ASP A 309 -4.31 -36.73 11.52
CA ASP A 309 -5.06 -37.42 10.46
C ASP A 309 -4.73 -38.92 10.42
N LEU A 310 -5.62 -39.70 9.81
CA LEU A 310 -5.44 -41.14 9.64
C LEU A 310 -4.91 -41.45 8.24
N ILE A 311 -3.89 -42.29 8.19
CA ILE A 311 -3.27 -42.75 6.95
C ILE A 311 -3.58 -44.22 6.72
N HIS A 312 -4.03 -44.55 5.51
CA HIS A 312 -4.19 -45.90 4.99
C HIS A 312 -3.16 -46.18 3.89
N ALA A 313 -2.47 -47.33 3.98
CA ALA A 313 -1.64 -47.81 2.89
C ALA A 313 -2.52 -48.37 1.76
N GLY A 314 -2.39 -47.84 0.55
CA GLY A 314 -3.25 -48.14 -0.60
C GLY A 314 -3.07 -49.53 -1.24
N ARG A 315 -2.37 -50.48 -0.62
CA ARG A 315 -2.28 -51.85 -1.14
C ARG A 315 -3.53 -52.63 -0.73
N ASP A 316 -4.39 -52.88 -1.73
CA ASP A 316 -5.44 -53.90 -1.74
C ASP A 316 -6.52 -53.81 -0.65
N GLY A 317 -6.74 -52.61 -0.07
CA GLY A 317 -7.82 -52.39 0.91
C GLY A 317 -7.61 -53.07 2.27
N SER A 318 -6.44 -53.66 2.50
CA SER A 318 -6.09 -54.37 3.74
C SER A 318 -4.99 -53.64 4.55
N GLY A 319 -5.05 -52.30 4.58
CA GLY A 319 -4.09 -51.48 5.31
C GLY A 319 -4.58 -51.13 6.73
N SER A 320 -3.72 -51.26 7.73
CA SER A 320 -3.94 -50.67 9.05
C SER A 320 -3.99 -49.15 8.95
N ALA A 321 -4.99 -48.53 9.58
CA ALA A 321 -5.02 -47.08 9.75
C ALA A 321 -3.94 -46.66 10.76
N MET A 322 -3.17 -45.63 10.44
CA MET A 322 -2.10 -45.12 11.29
C MET A 322 -2.29 -43.63 11.53
N ARG A 323 -2.12 -43.16 12.77
CA ARG A 323 -2.30 -41.74 13.07
C ARG A 323 -1.00 -40.96 12.83
N ILE A 324 -1.12 -39.78 12.21
CA ILE A 324 -0.01 -38.84 12.09
C ILE A 324 0.28 -38.23 13.46
N GLU A 325 1.34 -38.70 14.11
CA GLU A 325 1.78 -38.18 15.42
C GLU A 325 2.56 -36.87 15.27
N ARG A 326 3.37 -36.77 14.22
CA ARG A 326 4.15 -35.57 13.92
C ARG A 326 4.22 -35.34 12.43
N LEU A 327 4.06 -34.09 12.04
CA LEU A 327 4.21 -33.63 10.68
C LEU A 327 5.33 -32.59 10.59
N GLN A 328 6.23 -32.79 9.63
CA GLN A 328 7.25 -31.82 9.32
C GLN A 328 7.22 -31.52 7.83
N GLN A 329 7.18 -30.24 7.48
CA GLN A 329 7.38 -29.82 6.10
C GLN A 329 8.87 -29.83 5.83
N THR A 330 9.28 -30.64 4.87
CA THR A 330 10.65 -30.58 4.38
C THR A 330 10.72 -29.53 3.29
N THR A 331 11.53 -28.51 3.50
CA THR A 331 12.00 -27.66 2.40
C THR A 331 13.07 -28.38 1.58
N GLY A 332 13.64 -29.49 2.07
CA GLY A 332 14.64 -30.31 1.39
C GLY A 332 15.01 -31.60 2.13
N PHE A 333 16.05 -32.29 1.66
CA PHE A 333 16.49 -33.61 2.15
C PHE A 333 17.53 -33.50 3.28
N GLU A 334 17.40 -32.53 4.19
CA GLU A 334 18.13 -32.64 5.45
C GLU A 334 17.61 -33.88 6.17
N GLU A 335 18.51 -34.82 6.43
CA GLU A 335 18.13 -36.18 6.82
C GLU A 335 17.38 -36.24 8.17
N TYR A 336 17.29 -35.14 8.94
CA TYR A 336 16.66 -35.14 10.26
C TYR A 336 15.97 -33.82 10.68
N SER A 337 15.82 -32.82 9.79
CA SER A 337 15.31 -31.48 10.16
C SER A 337 14.27 -30.96 9.16
N GLY A 338 13.01 -31.31 9.39
CA GLY A 338 11.89 -30.55 8.84
C GLY A 338 11.35 -29.55 9.87
N LYS A 339 10.83 -28.41 9.41
CA LYS A 339 10.10 -27.49 10.30
C LYS A 339 8.82 -28.21 10.73
N LYS A 340 8.60 -28.33 12.05
CA LYS A 340 7.32 -28.83 12.57
C LYS A 340 6.22 -27.90 12.09
N VAL A 341 5.18 -28.48 11.51
CA VAL A 341 4.02 -27.76 10.98
C VAL A 341 2.77 -28.52 11.34
N ASP A 342 1.66 -27.80 11.46
CA ASP A 342 0.37 -28.43 11.73
C ASP A 342 -0.22 -29.05 10.47
N CYS A 343 0.17 -28.56 9.28
CA CYS A 343 -0.32 -29.05 8.01
C CYS A 343 0.67 -28.86 6.84
N VAL A 344 0.57 -29.73 5.82
CA VAL A 344 1.33 -29.66 4.55
C VAL A 344 0.37 -29.87 3.38
N GLY A 345 0.44 -28.98 2.39
CA GLY A 345 -0.38 -29.04 1.18
C GLY A 345 0.31 -29.69 -0.02
N GLU A 346 -0.43 -29.78 -1.12
CA GLU A 346 -0.01 -30.34 -2.41
C GLU A 346 1.32 -29.79 -2.92
N GLY A 347 2.09 -30.65 -3.61
CA GLY A 347 3.35 -30.28 -4.24
C GLY A 347 4.56 -30.22 -3.30
N TYR A 348 4.34 -30.17 -1.98
CA TYR A 348 5.40 -30.19 -0.99
C TYR A 348 5.78 -31.62 -0.57
N HIS A 349 7.00 -31.75 -0.04
CA HIS A 349 7.44 -32.96 0.65
C HIS A 349 7.19 -32.83 2.15
N ALA A 350 6.78 -33.95 2.76
CA ALA A 350 6.54 -34.06 4.19
C ALA A 350 7.32 -35.24 4.78
N ILE A 351 7.74 -35.08 6.02
CA ILE A 351 8.11 -36.19 6.91
C ILE A 351 6.94 -36.39 7.87
N ILE A 352 6.40 -37.59 7.86
CA ILE A 352 5.28 -38.03 8.68
C ILE A 352 5.84 -39.02 9.69
N THR A 353 5.63 -38.77 10.97
CA THR A 353 5.93 -39.75 12.01
C THR A 353 4.65 -40.45 12.45
N VAL A 354 4.70 -41.78 12.50
CA VAL A 354 3.64 -42.64 13.04
C VAL A 354 4.21 -43.55 14.13
N ALA A 355 3.38 -44.00 15.07
CA ALA A 355 3.78 -44.86 16.19
C ALA A 355 3.49 -46.36 15.94
N GLU A 356 2.76 -46.65 14.86
CA GLU A 356 2.35 -47.97 14.44
C GLU A 356 3.39 -48.61 13.50
N ASP A 357 3.32 -49.93 13.34
CA ASP A 357 4.27 -50.65 12.49
C ASP A 357 4.03 -50.34 11.00
N THR A 358 5.04 -49.76 10.34
CA THR A 358 5.00 -49.40 8.91
C THR A 358 5.58 -50.50 8.01
N SER A 359 5.63 -51.75 8.48
CA SER A 359 6.25 -52.87 7.76
C SER A 359 5.61 -53.16 6.39
N CYS A 360 4.39 -52.67 6.17
CA CYS A 360 3.66 -52.77 4.91
C CYS A 360 3.85 -51.59 3.94
N ILE A 361 4.62 -50.56 4.31
CA ILE A 361 4.83 -49.35 3.51
C ILE A 361 6.21 -49.37 2.88
N TYR A 362 6.27 -49.20 1.56
CA TYR A 362 7.49 -49.23 0.77
C TYR A 362 7.63 -47.96 -0.08
N PRO A 363 8.87 -47.59 -0.47
CA PRO A 363 9.10 -46.57 -1.50
C PRO A 363 8.31 -46.88 -2.78
N GLY A 364 7.61 -45.86 -3.29
CA GLY A 364 6.71 -45.98 -4.45
C GLY A 364 5.25 -46.25 -4.08
N ASP A 365 4.94 -46.61 -2.84
CA ASP A 365 3.55 -46.78 -2.40
C ASP A 365 2.81 -45.44 -2.37
N THR A 366 1.48 -45.51 -2.47
CA THR A 366 0.58 -44.37 -2.30
C THR A 366 -0.19 -44.55 -1.00
N LEU A 367 -0.13 -43.53 -0.15
CA LEU A 367 -0.85 -43.47 1.11
C LEU A 367 -2.03 -42.52 0.96
N ILE A 368 -3.18 -42.94 1.47
CA ILE A 368 -4.43 -42.20 1.44
C ILE A 368 -4.69 -41.66 2.85
N VAL A 369 -4.97 -40.37 2.95
CA VAL A 369 -5.32 -39.69 4.20
C VAL A 369 -6.82 -39.48 4.25
N VAL A 370 -7.45 -39.88 5.36
CA VAL A 370 -8.92 -39.88 5.55
C VAL A 370 -9.36 -39.14 6.80
#